data_AF-A0A842N3X2-F1
#
_entry.id   AF-A0A842N3X2-F1
#
_cell.length_a   1.000
_cell.length_b   1.000
_cell.length_c   1.000
_cell.angle_alpha   90.00
_cell.angle_beta   90.00
_cell.angle_gamma   90.00
#
_symmetry.space_group_name_H-M   'P 1'
#
loop_
_entity.id
_entity.type
_entity.pdbx_description
1 polymer ?
#
loop_
_entity_poly.entity_id
_entity_poly.type
_entity_poly.pdbx_seq_one_letter_code
_entity_poly.pdbx_strand_id
1 'polypeptide(L)'
;METEPKDVIVLGSIRRGAKKFANIQNETKISPEELNSILEELENKKFIKVEEKKGLFGKKIELKITEKGSNELDKKIIEIQDKWKEMQSIYQSGDKQKLQQKMEENKSILPSMMFFGLMDMMMFSMMFSMMGIGMSDYISQENIPNDGMDDGGMDDGGFDFDIGF
;
A
#
# COMPACT_ATOMS: atom_id res chain seq x y z
N MET A 1 -4.82 -21.32 2.65
CA MET A 1 -5.09 -20.22 1.72
C MET A 1 -4.13 -19.11 2.07
N GLU A 2 -3.42 -18.61 1.07
CA GLU A 2 -2.51 -17.49 1.23
C GLU A 2 -3.32 -16.21 1.44
N THR A 3 -2.82 -15.28 2.26
CA THR A 3 -3.44 -13.96 2.46
C THR A 3 -3.13 -13.10 1.24
N GLU A 4 -4.16 -12.58 0.57
CA GLU A 4 -3.99 -11.75 -0.64
C GLU A 4 -3.38 -10.38 -0.30
N PRO A 5 -2.71 -9.69 -1.25
CA PRO A 5 -2.05 -8.41 -0.97
C PRO A 5 -2.96 -7.34 -0.35
N LYS A 6 -4.23 -7.27 -0.78
CA LYS A 6 -5.22 -6.32 -0.22
C LYS A 6 -5.65 -6.70 1.20
N ASP A 7 -5.78 -8.00 1.51
CA ASP A 7 -6.01 -8.47 2.87
C ASP A 7 -4.90 -8.02 3.82
N VAL A 8 -3.64 -8.10 3.38
CA VAL A 8 -2.48 -7.67 4.18
C VAL A 8 -2.57 -6.17 4.48
N ILE A 9 -2.94 -5.35 3.48
CA ILE A 9 -3.14 -3.90 3.63
C ILE A 9 -4.25 -3.59 4.64
N VAL A 10 -5.41 -4.24 4.53
CA VAL A 10 -6.53 -4.07 5.46
C VAL A 10 -6.14 -4.47 6.88
N LEU A 11 -5.48 -5.61 7.05
CA LEU A 11 -5.01 -6.09 8.34
C LEU A 11 -3.98 -5.13 8.95
N GLY A 12 -3.10 -4.56 8.12
CA GLY A 12 -2.16 -3.51 8.48
C GLY A 12 -2.84 -2.22 8.97
N SER A 13 -3.87 -1.74 8.27
CA SER A 13 -4.66 -0.57 8.67
C SER A 13 -5.31 -0.78 10.04
N ILE A 14 -5.93 -1.95 10.26
CA ILE A 14 -6.53 -2.31 11.56
C ILE A 14 -5.47 -2.34 12.67
N ARG A 15 -4.29 -2.93 12.41
CA ARG A 15 -3.18 -2.96 13.36
C ARG A 15 -2.70 -1.55 13.75
N ARG A 16 -2.65 -0.62 12.79
CA ARG A 16 -2.28 0.79 13.03
C ARG A 16 -3.36 1.58 13.80
N GLY A 17 -4.56 1.03 13.96
CA GLY A 17 -5.61 1.59 14.82
C GLY A 17 -6.89 1.98 14.11
N ALA A 18 -7.02 1.69 12.80
CA ALA A 18 -8.28 1.87 12.09
C ALA A 18 -9.34 0.87 12.59
N LYS A 19 -10.18 1.32 13.52
CA LYS A 19 -11.17 0.47 14.21
C LYS A 19 -12.55 0.44 13.54
N LYS A 20 -12.80 1.29 12.54
CA LYS A 20 -14.11 1.42 11.89
C LYS A 20 -13.97 1.19 10.40
N PHE A 21 -15.00 0.62 9.79
CA PHE A 21 -15.08 0.40 8.34
C PHE A 21 -14.67 1.64 7.53
N ALA A 22 -15.30 2.79 7.79
CA ALA A 22 -15.01 4.03 7.07
C ALA A 22 -13.55 4.49 7.21
N ASN A 23 -12.92 4.27 8.37
CA ASN A 23 -11.52 4.65 8.57
C ASN A 23 -10.60 3.74 7.73
N ILE A 24 -10.87 2.43 7.75
CA ILE A 24 -10.11 1.47 6.95
C ILE A 24 -10.28 1.79 5.47
N GLN A 25 -11.51 2.01 5.01
CA GLN A 25 -11.81 2.39 3.63
C GLN A 25 -11.06 3.66 3.20
N ASN A 26 -11.08 4.70 4.06
CA ASN A 26 -10.40 5.96 3.77
C ASN A 26 -8.87 5.80 3.68
N GLU A 27 -8.28 4.93 4.49
CA GLU A 27 -6.85 4.62 4.46
C GLU A 27 -6.45 3.73 3.28
N THR A 28 -7.25 2.72 2.96
CA THR A 28 -6.88 1.70 1.96
C THR A 28 -7.39 1.98 0.55
N LYS A 29 -8.35 2.91 0.39
CA LYS A 29 -9.04 3.23 -0.86
C LYS A 29 -9.79 2.07 -1.52
N ILE A 30 -9.96 0.95 -0.81
CA ILE A 30 -10.70 -0.23 -1.28
C ILE A 30 -12.20 0.10 -1.35
N SER A 31 -12.89 -0.41 -2.37
CA SER A 31 -14.34 -0.19 -2.51
C SER A 31 -15.12 -0.76 -1.31
N PRO A 32 -16.31 -0.23 -0.99
CA PRO A 32 -17.10 -0.75 0.11
C PRO A 32 -17.38 -2.26 0.00
N GLU A 33 -17.71 -2.74 -1.20
CA GLU A 33 -18.07 -4.13 -1.45
C GLU A 33 -16.87 -5.05 -1.22
N GLU A 34 -15.72 -4.70 -1.81
CA GLU A 34 -14.48 -5.47 -1.67
C GLU A 34 -13.98 -5.45 -0.23
N LEU A 35 -14.04 -4.30 0.46
CA LEU A 35 -13.63 -4.19 1.85
C LEU A 35 -14.50 -5.06 2.76
N ASN A 36 -15.81 -5.13 2.52
CA ASN A 36 -16.69 -6.01 3.28
C ASN A 36 -16.29 -7.48 3.10
N SER A 37 -16.05 -7.93 1.87
CA SER A 37 -15.59 -9.30 1.60
C SER A 37 -14.26 -9.61 2.29
N ILE A 38 -13.29 -8.70 2.24
CA ILE A 38 -12.00 -8.88 2.93
C ILE A 38 -12.21 -8.98 4.44
N LEU A 39 -13.01 -8.10 5.04
CA LEU A 39 -13.26 -8.12 6.48
C LEU A 39 -13.95 -9.42 6.93
N GLU A 40 -14.92 -9.90 6.17
CA GLU A 40 -15.59 -11.19 6.42
C GLU A 40 -14.58 -12.35 6.38
N GLU A 41 -13.71 -12.37 5.37
CA GLU A 41 -12.66 -13.38 5.28
C GLU A 41 -11.65 -13.31 6.43
N LEU A 42 -11.20 -12.12 6.81
CA LEU A 42 -10.28 -11.92 7.93
C LEU A 42 -10.90 -12.36 9.26
N GLU A 43 -12.20 -12.14 9.45
CA GLU A 43 -12.94 -12.62 10.62
C GLU A 43 -13.07 -14.14 10.61
N ASN A 44 -13.44 -14.75 9.47
CA ASN A 44 -13.49 -16.20 9.29
C ASN A 44 -12.14 -16.88 9.56
N LYS A 45 -11.03 -16.24 9.13
CA LYS A 45 -9.65 -16.66 9.40
C LYS A 45 -9.23 -16.45 10.86
N LYS A 46 -10.06 -15.78 11.69
CA LYS A 46 -9.81 -15.35 13.07
C LYS A 46 -8.63 -14.37 13.20
N PHE A 47 -8.34 -13.62 12.15
CA PHE A 47 -7.30 -12.58 12.13
C PHE A 47 -7.80 -11.27 12.71
N ILE A 48 -9.10 -11.02 12.61
CA ILE A 48 -9.76 -9.90 13.28
C ILE A 48 -10.94 -10.39 14.09
N LYS A 49 -11.47 -9.52 14.94
CA LYS A 49 -12.73 -9.70 15.66
C LYS A 49 -13.52 -8.41 15.68
N VAL A 50 -14.83 -8.55 15.66
CA VAL A 50 -15.78 -7.46 15.89
C VAL A 50 -16.09 -7.36 17.38
N GLU A 51 -15.85 -6.19 17.98
CA GLU A 51 -16.25 -5.88 19.34
C GLU A 51 -17.39 -4.87 19.36
N GLU A 52 -18.49 -5.24 20.01
CA GLU A 52 -19.58 -4.31 20.31
C GLU A 52 -19.33 -3.65 21.68
N LYS A 53 -19.26 -2.32 21.71
CA LYS A 53 -19.09 -1.53 22.93
C LYS A 53 -20.28 -0.60 23.13
N LYS A 54 -20.57 -0.27 24.39
CA LYS A 54 -21.52 0.80 24.71
C LYS A 54 -20.84 2.16 24.57
N GLY A 55 -21.32 2.98 23.63
CA GLY A 55 -20.91 4.37 23.43
C GLY A 55 -21.96 5.36 23.95
N LEU A 56 -21.60 6.65 23.93
CA LEU A 56 -22.45 7.76 24.40
C LEU A 56 -23.79 7.86 23.65
N PHE A 57 -23.82 7.40 22.39
CA PHE A 57 -24.99 7.45 21.51
C PHE A 57 -25.55 6.07 21.12
N GLY A 58 -25.20 5.01 21.88
CA GLY A 58 -25.66 3.65 21.60
C GLY A 58 -24.51 2.66 21.34
N LYS A 59 -24.78 1.58 20.62
CA LYS A 59 -23.80 0.52 20.33
C LYS A 59 -22.74 1.02 19.34
N LYS A 60 -21.46 0.76 19.64
CA LYS A 60 -20.31 1.10 18.82
C LYS A 60 -19.61 -0.19 18.40
N ILE A 61 -19.52 -0.42 17.10
CA ILE A 61 -18.80 -1.55 16.53
C ILE A 61 -17.34 -1.13 16.30
N GLU A 62 -16.40 -1.91 16.82
CA GLU A 62 -14.96 -1.73 16.60
C GLU A 62 -14.32 -3.02 16.09
N LEU A 63 -13.54 -2.92 15.02
CA LEU A 63 -12.70 -3.98 14.50
C LEU A 63 -11.37 -3.98 15.26
N LYS A 64 -10.91 -5.17 15.65
CA LYS A 64 -9.60 -5.37 16.27
C LYS A 64 -8.87 -6.53 15.65
N ILE A 65 -7.57 -6.36 15.44
CA ILE A 65 -6.67 -7.45 15.11
C ILE A 65 -6.53 -8.41 16.29
N THR A 66 -6.46 -9.71 16.01
CA THR A 66 -6.15 -10.75 17.00
C THR A 66 -4.65 -11.00 17.05
N GLU A 67 -4.17 -11.74 18.05
CA GLU A 67 -2.77 -12.19 18.09
C GLU A 67 -2.42 -13.04 16.87
N LYS A 68 -3.33 -13.93 16.45
CA LYS A 68 -3.17 -14.73 15.23
C LYS A 68 -3.04 -13.84 13.98
N GLY A 69 -3.88 -12.81 13.87
CA GLY A 69 -3.81 -11.84 12.78
C GLY A 69 -2.50 -11.05 12.79
N SER A 70 -2.03 -10.62 13.97
CA SER A 70 -0.76 -9.91 14.10
C SER A 70 0.41 -10.78 13.64
N ASN A 71 0.45 -12.04 14.09
CA ASN A 71 1.53 -12.96 13.74
C ASN A 71 1.56 -13.26 12.23
N GLU A 72 0.40 -13.42 11.58
CA GLU A 72 0.36 -13.59 10.12
C GLU A 72 0.75 -12.33 9.36
N LEU A 73 0.33 -11.16 9.85
CA LEU A 73 0.75 -9.90 9.26
C LEU A 73 2.26 -9.72 9.32
N ASP A 74 2.90 -10.06 10.45
CA ASP A 74 4.36 -9.96 10.59
C ASP A 74 5.10 -10.90 9.63
N LYS A 75 4.64 -12.15 9.48
CA LYS A 75 5.21 -13.08 8.48
C LYS A 75 5.10 -12.53 7.07
N LYS A 76 3.92 -12.02 6.70
CA LYS A 76 3.70 -11.44 5.37
C LYS A 76 4.57 -10.20 5.13
N ILE A 77 4.75 -9.34 6.13
CA ILE A 77 5.64 -8.18 6.02
C ILE A 77 7.09 -8.61 5.79
N ILE A 78 7.57 -9.66 6.46
CA ILE A 78 8.91 -10.20 6.24
C ILE A 78 9.04 -10.74 4.80
N GLU A 79 8.07 -11.53 4.32
CA GLU A 79 8.05 -12.03 2.94
C GLU A 79 8.06 -10.88 1.92
N ILE A 80 7.27 -9.83 2.15
CA ILE A 80 7.23 -8.63 1.31
C ILE A 80 8.59 -7.93 1.32
N GLN A 81 9.21 -7.77 2.50
CA GLN A 81 10.49 -7.11 2.65
C GLN A 81 11.62 -7.88 1.94
N ASP A 82 11.60 -9.21 1.98
CA ASP A 82 12.61 -10.02 1.31
C ASP A 82 12.47 -9.97 -0.21
N LYS A 83 11.23 -9.92 -0.73
CA LYS A 83 10.98 -9.65 -2.16
C LYS A 83 11.49 -8.28 -2.59
N TRP A 84 11.34 -7.25 -1.76
CA TRP A 84 11.92 -5.93 -2.04
C TRP A 84 13.44 -6.02 -2.12
N LYS A 85 14.11 -6.63 -1.14
CA LYS A 85 15.58 -6.83 -1.16
C LYS A 85 16.06 -7.60 -2.38
N GLU A 86 15.32 -8.61 -2.84
CA GLU A 86 15.65 -9.34 -4.07
C GLU A 86 15.67 -8.39 -5.28
N MET A 87 14.64 -7.55 -5.44
CA MET A 87 14.61 -6.54 -6.50
C MET A 87 15.75 -5.53 -6.38
N GLN A 88 16.08 -5.09 -5.16
CA GLN A 88 17.23 -4.21 -4.92
C GLN A 88 18.54 -4.85 -5.37
N SER A 89 18.76 -6.13 -5.06
CA SER A 89 19.96 -6.86 -5.47
C SER A 89 20.07 -7.03 -6.99
N ILE A 90 18.94 -7.25 -7.69
CA ILE A 90 18.92 -7.36 -9.15
C ILE A 90 19.18 -5.98 -9.80
N TYR A 91 18.60 -4.92 -9.24
CA TYR A 91 18.90 -3.56 -9.68
C TYR A 91 20.40 -3.22 -9.56
N GLN A 92 21.02 -3.56 -8.43
CA GLN A 92 22.45 -3.34 -8.20
C GLN A 92 23.34 -4.12 -9.20
N SER A 93 22.87 -5.25 -9.73
CA SER A 93 23.62 -6.00 -10.74
C SER A 93 23.52 -5.39 -12.14
N GLY A 94 22.65 -4.40 -12.37
CA GLY A 94 22.44 -3.80 -13.69
C GLY A 94 21.62 -4.68 -14.65
N ASP A 95 21.01 -5.78 -14.18
CA ASP A 95 20.27 -6.70 -15.04
C ASP A 95 18.81 -6.24 -15.20
N LYS A 96 18.59 -5.37 -16.19
CA LYS A 96 17.26 -4.79 -16.44
C LYS A 96 16.19 -5.82 -16.80
N GLN A 97 16.55 -6.89 -17.52
CA GLN A 97 15.57 -7.89 -17.97
C GLN A 97 15.08 -8.72 -16.79
N LYS A 98 16.03 -9.14 -15.93
CA LYS A 98 15.69 -9.85 -14.70
C LYS A 98 14.93 -8.95 -13.72
N LEU A 99 15.28 -7.67 -13.64
CA LEU A 99 14.56 -6.71 -12.79
C LEU A 99 13.11 -6.56 -13.24
N GLN A 100 12.88 -6.38 -14.55
CA GLN A 100 11.55 -6.27 -15.12
C GLN A 100 10.73 -7.53 -14.87
N GLN A 101 11.30 -8.72 -15.12
CA GLN A 101 10.64 -9.99 -14.83
C GLN A 101 10.24 -10.10 -13.36
N LYS A 102 11.19 -9.82 -12.44
CA LYS A 102 10.93 -9.92 -11.00
C LYS A 102 9.88 -8.91 -10.53
N MET A 103 9.84 -7.73 -11.14
CA MET A 103 8.84 -6.71 -10.83
C MET A 103 7.44 -7.12 -11.30
N GLU A 104 7.32 -7.72 -12.49
CA GLU A 104 6.05 -8.28 -12.98
C GLU A 104 5.55 -9.43 -12.12
N GLU A 105 6.42 -10.38 -11.76
CA GLU A 105 6.11 -11.48 -10.84
C GLU A 105 5.55 -10.97 -9.50
N ASN A 106 5.99 -9.80 -9.07
CA ASN A 106 5.64 -9.19 -7.80
C ASN A 106 4.69 -8.00 -7.93
N LYS A 107 4.08 -7.77 -9.10
CA LYS A 107 3.27 -6.57 -9.36
C LYS A 107 2.15 -6.36 -8.33
N SER A 108 1.49 -7.45 -7.93
CA SER A 108 0.38 -7.40 -6.96
C SER A 108 0.81 -7.06 -5.54
N ILE A 109 2.10 -7.19 -5.20
CA ILE A 109 2.64 -6.93 -3.86
C ILE A 109 3.25 -5.52 -3.72
N LEU A 110 3.44 -4.81 -4.83
CA LEU A 110 3.95 -3.43 -4.84
C LEU A 110 3.05 -2.48 -4.01
N PRO A 111 1.70 -2.53 -4.12
CA PRO A 111 0.82 -1.78 -3.21
C PRO A 111 1.10 -2.02 -1.73
N SER A 112 1.33 -3.28 -1.33
CA SER A 112 1.66 -3.61 0.06
C SER A 112 3.02 -3.04 0.47
N MET A 113 4.05 -3.12 -0.38
CA MET A 113 5.36 -2.54 -0.10
C MET A 113 5.29 -1.03 0.17
N MET A 114 4.52 -0.30 -0.65
CA MET A 114 4.28 1.13 -0.47
C MET A 114 3.49 1.43 0.80
N PHE A 115 2.39 0.71 1.03
CA PHE A 115 1.54 0.90 2.19
C PHE A 115 2.28 0.74 3.53
N PHE A 116 3.23 -0.19 3.60
CA PHE A 116 4.08 -0.43 4.77
C PHE A 116 5.36 0.41 4.81
N GLY A 117 5.63 1.24 3.78
CA GLY A 117 6.85 2.05 3.70
C GLY A 117 8.13 1.21 3.59
N LEU A 118 8.04 0.00 3.04
CA LEU A 118 9.20 -0.89 2.81
C LEU A 118 9.99 -0.49 1.56
N MET A 119 9.30 0.12 0.59
CA MET A 119 9.84 0.58 -0.67
C MET A 119 10.29 2.03 -0.57
N ASP A 120 11.53 2.30 -0.96
CA ASP A 120 12.04 3.66 -1.16
C ASP A 120 11.59 4.17 -2.54
N MET A 121 10.79 5.24 -2.55
CA MET A 121 10.19 5.78 -3.79
C MET A 121 11.22 6.35 -4.77
N MET A 122 12.36 6.86 -4.28
CA MET A 122 13.44 7.36 -5.13
C MET A 122 14.19 6.20 -5.77
N MET A 123 14.48 5.15 -5.00
CA MET A 123 15.08 3.94 -5.56
C MET A 123 14.14 3.27 -6.56
N PHE A 124 12.85 3.23 -6.25
CA PHE A 124 11.84 2.68 -7.13
C PHE A 124 11.76 3.47 -8.45
N SER A 125 11.73 4.81 -8.41
CA SER A 125 11.74 5.61 -9.65
C SER A 125 13.01 5.41 -10.49
N MET A 126 14.17 5.25 -9.85
CA MET A 126 15.43 4.91 -10.53
C MET A 126 15.40 3.52 -11.18
N MET A 127 14.75 2.53 -10.57
CA MET A 127 14.54 1.21 -11.19
C MET A 127 13.72 1.31 -12.48
N PHE A 128 12.64 2.11 -12.46
CA PHE A 128 11.82 2.36 -13.65
C PHE A 128 12.59 3.06 -14.76
N SER A 129 13.35 4.10 -14.40
CA SER A 129 14.24 4.80 -15.33
C SER A 129 15.24 3.85 -15.99
N MET A 130 15.85 2.94 -15.22
CA MET A 130 16.79 1.93 -15.72
C MET A 130 16.14 0.94 -16.70
N MET A 131 14.88 0.55 -16.44
CA MET A 131 14.14 -0.37 -17.32
C MET A 131 13.55 0.34 -18.55
N GLY A 132 13.45 1.67 -18.54
CA GLY A 132 12.86 2.46 -19.61
C GLY A 132 11.33 2.29 -19.72
N ILE A 133 10.67 1.97 -18.61
CA ILE A 133 9.21 1.77 -18.52
C ILE A 133 8.57 2.83 -17.61
N GLY A 134 7.28 3.07 -17.78
CA GLY A 134 6.53 4.04 -16.98
C GLY A 134 6.07 3.46 -15.64
N MET A 135 6.20 4.23 -14.56
CA MET A 135 5.74 3.81 -13.22
C MET A 135 4.23 3.56 -13.16
N SER A 136 3.47 4.30 -13.97
CA SER A 136 2.02 4.16 -14.12
C SER A 136 1.58 2.77 -14.57
N ASP A 137 2.48 1.99 -15.21
CA ASP A 137 2.14 0.66 -15.71
C ASP A 137 2.02 -0.36 -14.56
N TYR A 138 2.56 -0.02 -13.39
CA TYR A 138 2.62 -0.90 -12.21
C TYR A 138 1.87 -0.34 -11.01
N ILE A 139 1.75 0.98 -10.90
CA ILE A 139 1.12 1.64 -9.77
C ILE A 139 0.01 2.56 -10.26
N SER A 140 -1.22 2.26 -9.83
CA SER A 140 -2.33 3.20 -9.94
C SER A 140 -2.07 4.42 -9.07
N GLN A 141 -2.41 5.62 -9.56
CA GLN A 141 -2.25 6.88 -8.82
C GLN A 141 -2.92 6.87 -7.44
N GLU A 142 -4.03 6.13 -7.30
CA GLU A 142 -4.75 5.95 -6.03
C GLU A 142 -3.93 5.25 -4.92
N ASN A 143 -2.89 4.48 -5.29
CA ASN A 143 -2.05 3.72 -4.36
C ASN A 143 -0.78 4.49 -3.94
N ILE A 144 -0.55 5.67 -4.51
CA ILE A 144 0.60 6.52 -4.14
C ILE A 144 0.23 7.25 -2.84
N PRO A 145 1.02 7.10 -1.76
CA PRO A 145 0.77 7.81 -0.51
C PRO A 145 0.74 9.33 -0.75
N ASN A 146 -0.31 9.99 -0.25
CA ASN A 146 -0.48 11.44 -0.39
C ASN A 146 0.49 12.25 0.50
N ASP A 147 1.19 11.59 1.42
CA ASP A 147 2.10 12.20 2.41
C ASP A 147 3.46 12.67 1.84
N GLY A 148 3.60 12.73 0.51
CA GLY A 148 4.79 13.21 -0.19
C GLY A 148 4.53 14.29 -1.25
N MET A 149 3.27 14.67 -1.48
CA MET A 149 2.93 15.84 -2.28
C MET A 149 2.60 16.98 -1.32
N ASP A 150 3.65 17.62 -0.79
CA ASP A 150 3.50 19.01 -0.37
C ASP A 150 2.98 19.79 -1.57
N ASP A 151 2.04 20.68 -1.31
CA ASP A 151 1.22 21.46 -2.23
C ASP A 151 2.07 22.50 -2.98
N GLY A 152 3.09 22.02 -3.69
CA GLY A 152 3.97 22.78 -4.57
C GLY A 152 3.36 22.78 -5.96
N GLY A 153 2.45 23.73 -6.18
CA GLY A 153 1.84 23.99 -7.48
C GLY A 153 2.85 23.90 -8.62
N MET A 154 2.63 22.97 -9.52
CA MET A 154 3.11 23.07 -10.90
C MET A 154 2.29 24.18 -11.56
N ASP A 155 2.67 25.44 -11.29
CA ASP A 155 2.33 26.54 -12.19
C ASP A 155 3.24 26.35 -13.40
N ASP A 156 2.62 25.74 -14.41
CA ASP A 156 3.22 25.41 -15.69
C ASP A 156 3.77 26.70 -16.33
N GLY A 157 5.01 26.63 -16.75
CA GLY A 157 5.76 27.76 -17.28
C GLY A 157 5.09 28.34 -18.54
N GLY A 158 4.31 29.39 -18.35
CA GLY A 158 3.93 30.33 -19.40
C GLY A 158 4.95 31.47 -19.47
N PHE A 159 5.95 31.31 -20.35
CA PHE A 159 6.70 32.44 -20.88
C PHE A 159 5.72 33.41 -21.56
N ASP A 160 5.74 34.67 -21.12
CA ASP A 160 5.90 35.87 -21.96
C ASP A 160 5.43 37.09 -21.18
N PHE A 161 6.35 37.93 -20.69
CA PHE A 161 6.15 39.39 -20.63
C PHE A 161 7.51 40.08 -20.49
N ASP A 162 8.05 40.45 -21.65
CA ASP A 162 9.05 41.50 -21.79
C ASP A 162 8.36 42.85 -21.51
N ILE A 163 8.72 43.53 -20.41
CA ILE A 163 8.60 44.99 -20.30
C ILE A 163 9.87 45.51 -19.61
N GLY A 164 10.83 45.91 -20.43
CA GLY A 164 11.97 46.75 -20.04
C GLY A 164 11.75 48.18 -20.53
N PHE A 165 11.69 49.10 -19.57
CA PHE A 165 11.79 50.57 -19.65
C PHE A 165 10.73 51.36 -20.42
#